data_AF-A0A2N5GKL7-F1
#
_entry.id   AF-A0A2N5GKL7-F1
#
_cell.length_a   1.000
_cell.length_b   1.000
_cell.length_c   1.000
_cell.angle_alpha   90.00
_cell.angle_beta   90.00
_cell.angle_gamma   90.00
#
_symmetry.space_group_name_H-M   'P 1'
#
loop_
_entity.id
_entity.type
_entity.pdbx_description
1 polymer ?
#
loop_
_entity_poly.entity_id
_entity_poly.type
_entity_poly.pdbx_seq_one_letter_code
_entity_poly.pdbx_strand_id
1 'polypeptide(L)' 'MRYFWTFFWTFLLIQMLNYVTGAMMGAEFDLTAGSILAVIATVLIIVVTQILPNDPVEKH' A
#
# COMPACT_ATOMS: atom_id res chain seq x y z
N MET A 1 -5.38 15.90 -1.93
CA MET A 1 -3.92 15.74 -1.77
C MET A 1 -3.54 14.49 -0.97
N ARG A 2 -4.05 14.29 0.26
CA ARG A 2 -3.70 13.14 1.12
C ARG A 2 -3.91 11.77 0.45
N TYR A 3 -5.10 11.51 -0.11
CA TYR A 3 -5.42 10.20 -0.71
C TYR A 3 -4.59 9.86 -1.96
N PHE A 4 -4.31 10.85 -2.81
CA PHE A 4 -3.43 10.65 -3.98
C PHE A 4 -2.02 10.26 -3.55
N TRP A 5 -1.48 10.94 -2.54
CA TRP A 5 -0.15 10.64 -2.02
C TRP A 5 -0.10 9.28 -1.32
N THR A 6 -1.14 8.93 -0.56
CA THR A 6 -1.29 7.59 0.04
C THR A 6 -1.27 6.50 -1.05
N PHE A 7 -2.08 6.64 -2.09
CA PHE A 7 -2.08 5.68 -3.21
C PHE A 7 -0.70 5.58 -3.88
N PHE A 8 -0.07 6.71 -4.18
CA PHE A 8 1.24 6.74 -4.86
C PHE A 8 2.32 6.00 -4.06
N TRP A 9 2.43 6.27 -2.75
CA TRP A 9 3.41 5.59 -1.91
C TRP A 9 3.07 4.12 -1.69
N THR A 10 1.80 3.79 -1.44
CA THR A 10 1.36 2.40 -1.29
C THR A 10 1.64 1.60 -2.57
N PHE A 11 1.38 2.18 -3.74
CA PHE A 11 1.69 1.56 -5.02
C PHE A 11 3.19 1.26 -5.16
N LEU A 12 4.05 2.25 -4.92
CA LEU A 12 5.49 2.07 -5.05
C LEU A 12 6.03 1.00 -4.09
N LEU A 13 5.55 1.01 -2.83
CA LEU A 13 5.93 0.01 -1.83
C LEU A 13 5.44 -1.40 -2.19
N ILE A 14 4.22 -1.54 -2.71
CA ILE A 14 3.67 -2.84 -3.12
C ILE A 14 4.43 -3.39 -4.34
N GLN A 15 4.81 -2.55 -5.30
CA GLN A 15 5.63 -2.99 -6.43
C GLN A 15 6.99 -3.52 -5.98
N MET A 16 7.62 -2.85 -5.01
CA MET A 16 8.87 -3.33 -4.40
C MET A 16 8.67 -4.64 -3.62
N LEU A 17 7.57 -4.76 -2.87
CA LEU A 17 7.23 -6.00 -2.17
C LEU A 17 7.02 -7.16 -3.14
N ASN A 18 6.27 -6.93 -4.22
CA ASN A 18 6.02 -7.93 -5.26
C ASN A 18 7.32 -8.38 -5.93
N TYR A 19 8.24 -7.45 -6.21
CA TYR A 19 9.57 -7.79 -6.71
C TYR A 19 10.37 -8.66 -5.73
N VAL A 20 10.41 -8.30 -4.45
CA VAL A 20 11.14 -9.07 -3.43
C VAL A 20 10.53 -10.45 -3.24
N THR A 21 9.21 -10.56 -3.12
CA THR A 21 8.51 -11.85 -2.98
C THR A 21 8.70 -12.72 -4.22
N GLY A 22 8.60 -12.16 -5.42
CA GLY A 22 8.90 -12.86 -6.66
C GLY A 22 10.33 -13.41 -6.67
N ALA A 23 11.32 -12.57 -6.35
CA ALA A 23 12.71 -12.99 -6.25
C ALA A 23 12.95 -14.11 -5.22
N MET A 24 12.26 -14.07 -4.08
CA MET A 24 12.33 -15.12 -3.06
C MET A 24 11.72 -16.45 -3.51
N MET A 25 10.69 -16.40 -4.36
CA MET A 25 10.03 -17.59 -4.90
C MET A 25 10.65 -18.08 -6.23
N GLY A 26 11.63 -17.36 -6.77
CA GLY A 26 12.16 -17.60 -8.13
C GLY A 26 11.16 -17.30 -9.24
N ALA A 27 10.14 -16.48 -8.97
CA ALA A 27 9.13 -16.05 -9.93
C ALA A 27 9.53 -14.72 -10.59
N GLU A 28 9.06 -14.51 -11.83
CA GLU A 28 9.27 -13.25 -12.54
C GLU A 28 8.45 -12.10 -11.93
N PHE A 29 8.88 -10.88 -12.22
CA PHE A 29 8.19 -9.68 -11.76
C PHE A 29 6.90 -9.45 -12.56
N ASP A 30 5.76 -9.69 -11.92
CA ASP A 30 4.44 -9.43 -12.50
C ASP A 30 3.91 -8.05 -12.08
N LEU A 31 3.99 -7.09 -13.00
CA LEU A 31 3.43 -5.74 -12.83
C LEU A 31 1.91 -5.73 -12.61
N THR A 32 1.18 -6.66 -13.19
CA THR A 32 -0.28 -6.74 -13.12
C THR A 32 -0.71 -7.20 -11.73
N ALA A 33 -0.12 -8.29 -11.24
CA ALA A 33 -0.38 -8.79 -9.89
C ALA A 33 -0.04 -7.72 -8.83
N GLY A 34 1.13 -7.10 -8.93
CA GLY A 34 1.53 -6.01 -8.03
C GLY A 34 0.57 -4.81 -8.08
N SER A 35 0.11 -4.41 -9.27
CA SER A 35 -0.84 -3.29 -9.43
C SER A 35 -2.20 -3.60 -8.80
N ILE A 36 -2.72 -4.82 -8.97
CA ILE A 36 -3.97 -5.25 -8.34
C ILE A 36 -3.84 -5.23 -6.81
N LEU A 37 -2.74 -5.79 -6.29
CA LEU A 37 -2.45 -5.80 -4.86
C LEU A 37 -2.33 -4.37 -4.30
N ALA A 38 -1.74 -3.45 -5.07
CA ALA A 38 -1.58 -2.06 -4.65
C ALA A 38 -2.92 -1.33 -4.51
N VAL A 39 -3.85 -1.56 -5.44
CA VAL A 39 -5.21 -1.01 -5.39
C VAL A 39 -5.95 -1.57 -4.15
N ILE A 40 -5.90 -2.89 -3.94
CA ILE A 40 -6.52 -3.53 -2.77
C ILE A 40 -5.95 -2.97 -1.47
N ALA A 41 -4.62 -2.90 -1.35
CA ALA A 41 -3.94 -2.37 -0.16
C ALA A 41 -4.32 -0.90 0.10
N THR A 42 -4.42 -0.08 -0.94
CA THR A 42 -4.83 1.33 -0.78
C THR A 42 -6.25 1.44 -0.25
N VAL A 43 -7.19 0.65 -0.80
CA VAL A 43 -8.58 0.62 -0.31
C VAL A 43 -8.63 0.22 1.16
N LEU A 44 -7.87 -0.80 1.56
CA LEU A 44 -7.77 -1.23 2.96
C LEU A 44 -7.23 -0.12 3.87
N ILE A 45 -6.17 0.59 3.46
CA ILE A 45 -5.60 1.70 4.24
C ILE A 45 -6.63 2.82 4.43
N ILE A 46 -7.39 3.16 3.38
CA ILE A 46 -8.45 4.18 3.48
C ILE A 46 -9.54 3.72 4.44
N VAL A 47 -10.00 2.48 4.34
CA VAL A 47 -11.04 1.95 5.24
C VAL A 47 -10.56 1.94 6.69
N VAL A 48 -9.34 1.43 6.95
CA VAL A 48 -8.75 1.39 8.29
C VAL A 48 -8.63 2.80 8.88
N THR A 49 -8.17 3.78 8.11
CA THR A 49 -8.06 5.18 8.57
C THR A 49 -9.41 5.87 8.81
N GLN A 50 -10.52 5.36 8.26
CA GLN A 50 -11.86 5.86 8.59
C GLN A 50 -12.42 5.22 9.86
N ILE A 51 -12.03 3.99 10.18
CA ILE A 51 -12.49 3.26 11.36
C ILE A 51 -11.64 3.64 12.59
N LEU A 52 -10.36 3.97 12.39
CA LEU A 52 -9.47 4.40 13.47
C LEU A 52 -9.98 5.72 14.09
N PRO A 53 -10.24 5.77 15.41
CA PRO A 53 -10.53 7.00 16.11
C PRO A 53 -9.36 7.97 15.92
N ASN A 54 -9.69 9.20 15.51
CA ASN A 54 -8.70 10.24 15.29
C ASN A 54 -8.49 10.98 16.61
N ASP A 55 -7.98 10.27 17.63
CA ASP A 55 -7.65 10.88 18.91
C ASP A 55 -6.58 11.95 18.68
N PRO A 56 -6.72 13.16 19.26
CA PRO A 56 -5.75 14.22 19.07
C PRO A 56 -4.41 13.73 19.60
N VAL A 57 -3.43 13.59 18.70
CA VAL A 57 -2.04 13.34 19.05
C VAL A 57 -1.62 14.46 20.00
N GLU A 58 -1.36 14.12 21.27
CA GLU A 58 -0.88 15.09 22.26
C GLU A 58 0.34 15.80 21.67
N LYS A 59 0.20 17.12 21.47
CA LYS A 59 1.33 17.97 21.11
C LYS A 59 2.20 18.10 22.35
N HIS A 60 3.26 17.29 22.41
CA HIS A 60 4.40 17.55 23.30
C HIS A 60 5.35 18.56 22.66
#